data_AF-A0A382BN96-F1
#
_entry.id   AF-A0A382BN96-F1
#
_cell.length_a   1.000
_cell.length_b   1.000
_cell.length_c   1.000
_cell.angle_alpha   90.00
_cell.angle_beta   90.00
_cell.angle_gamma   90.00
#
_symmetry.space_group_name_H-M   'P 1'
#
loop_
_entity.id
_entity.type
_entity.pdbx_description
1 polymer ?
#
loop_
_entity_poly.entity_id
_entity_poly.type
_entity_poly.pdbx_seq_one_letter_code
_entity_poly.pdbx_strand_id
1 'polypeptide(L)'
;MREIMTIDVHIQSQIRENYGAHDWNGTGDCPQMWKCKGGEDYIIKGAPSVEDAVDFVHCYIVGDPDEYSSEELLGGSEVPSNFQTEMESFSNGELSPCRVEWLSRFEKFPTNKLMKDYFHDA
;
A
#
# COMPACT_ATOMS: atom_id res chain seq x y z
N MET A 1 0.04 -33.98 -1.96
CA MET A 1 0.52 -32.60 -1.78
C MET A 1 -0.56 -31.72 -2.39
N ARG A 2 -1.22 -30.86 -1.61
CA ARG A 2 -2.21 -29.92 -2.20
C ARG A 2 -1.40 -28.82 -2.87
N GLU A 3 -1.58 -28.66 -4.16
CA GLU A 3 -1.08 -27.49 -4.89
C GLU A 3 -1.82 -26.28 -4.30
N ILE A 4 -1.07 -25.39 -3.65
CA ILE A 4 -1.65 -24.13 -3.19
C ILE A 4 -1.81 -23.29 -4.45
N MET A 5 -3.05 -23.11 -4.90
CA MET A 5 -3.33 -22.18 -5.99
C MET A 5 -2.93 -20.79 -5.50
N THR A 6 -2.04 -20.15 -6.23
CA THR A 6 -1.62 -18.77 -5.97
C THR A 6 -2.29 -17.85 -6.97
N ILE A 7 -2.60 -16.62 -6.54
CA ILE A 7 -3.30 -15.62 -7.33
C ILE A 7 -2.50 -14.32 -7.42
N ASP A 8 -2.75 -13.55 -8.48
CA ASP A 8 -2.26 -12.19 -8.59
C ASP A 8 -3.37 -11.24 -8.12
N VAL A 9 -3.00 -10.26 -7.31
CA VAL A 9 -3.96 -9.36 -6.65
C VAL A 9 -3.62 -7.91 -6.99
N HIS A 10 -4.61 -7.17 -7.48
CA HIS A 10 -4.55 -5.72 -7.65
C HIS A 10 -5.19 -5.05 -6.43
N ILE A 11 -4.44 -4.18 -5.78
CA ILE A 11 -4.85 -3.44 -4.58
C ILE A 11 -4.73 -1.96 -4.89
N GLN A 12 -5.74 -1.19 -4.51
CA GLN A 12 -5.77 0.26 -4.70
C GLN A 12 -5.75 0.97 -3.35
N SER A 13 -5.06 2.10 -3.29
CA SER A 13 -5.08 2.99 -2.12
C SER A 13 -5.69 4.36 -2.44
N GLN A 14 -5.91 5.13 -1.40
CA GLN A 14 -6.29 6.54 -1.44
C GLN A 14 -5.37 7.32 -0.51
N ILE A 15 -4.58 8.22 -1.09
CA ILE A 15 -3.78 9.21 -0.38
C ILE A 15 -4.65 10.44 -0.10
N ARG A 16 -4.64 10.93 1.13
CA ARG A 16 -5.23 12.21 1.51
C ARG A 16 -4.14 13.09 2.11
N GLU A 17 -4.19 14.38 1.79
CA GLU A 17 -3.34 15.39 2.40
C GLU A 17 -4.20 16.33 3.24
N ASN A 18 -3.74 16.67 4.43
CA ASN A 18 -4.37 17.65 5.30
C ASN A 18 -3.84 19.04 4.99
N TYR A 19 -4.62 19.82 4.24
CA TYR A 19 -4.26 21.20 3.91
C TYR A 19 -4.31 22.12 5.15
N GLY A 20 -5.03 21.72 6.20
CA GLY A 20 -5.07 22.47 7.46
C GLY A 20 -3.74 22.45 8.19
N ALA A 21 -2.90 21.44 7.94
CA ALA A 21 -1.58 21.31 8.53
C ALA A 21 -0.55 22.29 7.94
N HIS A 22 -0.77 22.81 6.73
CA HIS A 22 0.17 23.74 6.07
C HIS A 22 0.25 25.10 6.77
N ASP A 23 -0.87 25.57 7.33
CA ASP A 23 -0.96 26.85 8.05
C ASP A 23 -0.99 26.64 9.58
N TRP A 24 -0.87 25.39 10.03
CA TRP A 24 -0.90 25.08 11.46
C TRP A 24 0.41 25.46 12.13
N ASN A 25 0.30 26.19 13.24
CA ASN A 25 1.45 26.64 14.03
C ASN A 25 2.01 25.55 14.98
N GLY A 26 1.52 24.32 14.89
CA GLY A 26 1.94 23.19 15.73
C GLY A 26 1.44 23.24 17.18
N THR A 27 0.52 24.16 17.52
CA THR A 27 -0.06 24.28 18.88
C THR A 27 -1.55 23.97 18.86
N GLY A 28 -2.03 23.25 19.88
CA GLY A 28 -3.42 22.79 19.95
C GLY A 28 -3.68 21.63 18.99
N ASP A 29 -4.93 21.45 18.54
CA ASP A 29 -5.26 20.43 17.56
C ASP A 29 -5.01 20.95 16.13
N CYS A 30 -4.47 20.12 15.25
CA CYS A 30 -4.31 20.48 13.84
C CYS A 30 -5.69 20.67 13.19
N PRO A 31 -5.92 21.76 12.43
CA PRO A 31 -7.13 21.88 11.61
C PRO A 31 -7.22 20.72 10.61
N GLN A 32 -8.41 20.13 10.47
CA GLN A 32 -8.64 18.95 9.65
C GLN A 32 -9.30 19.33 8.33
N MET A 33 -8.50 19.52 7.28
CA MET A 33 -8.94 19.85 5.91
C MET A 33 -8.37 18.86 4.90
N TRP A 34 -8.87 17.62 4.96
CA TRP A 34 -8.40 16.51 4.14
C TRP A 34 -8.86 16.61 2.69
N LYS A 35 -7.93 16.46 1.76
CA LYS A 35 -8.18 16.40 0.32
C LYS A 35 -7.65 15.09 -0.26
N CYS A 36 -8.51 14.35 -0.96
CA CYS A 36 -8.11 13.17 -1.73
C CYS A 36 -7.16 13.56 -2.87
N LYS A 37 -6.03 12.86 -2.98
CA LYS A 37 -4.95 13.10 -3.97
C LYS A 37 -4.71 11.94 -4.93
N GLY A 38 -5.71 11.09 -5.13
CA GLY A 38 -5.53 9.81 -5.84
C GLY A 38 -4.92 8.78 -4.90
N GLY A 39 -4.15 7.84 -5.41
CA GLY A 39 -3.47 6.84 -4.60
C GLY A 39 -2.56 6.00 -5.46
N GLU A 40 -2.18 4.86 -4.93
CA GLU A 40 -1.25 3.94 -5.55
C GLU A 40 -1.95 2.65 -5.97
N ASP A 41 -1.44 2.05 -7.04
CA ASP A 41 -1.80 0.70 -7.46
C ASP A 41 -0.67 -0.26 -7.05
N TYR A 42 -1.02 -1.31 -6.33
CA TYR A 42 -0.11 -2.40 -5.96
C TYR A 42 -0.54 -3.69 -6.65
N ILE A 43 0.41 -4.40 -7.25
CA ILE A 43 0.18 -5.74 -7.81
C ILE A 43 1.03 -6.74 -7.03
N ILE A 44 0.37 -7.59 -6.26
CA ILE A 44 1.00 -8.68 -5.51
C ILE A 44 0.86 -9.96 -6.30
N LYS A 45 1.98 -10.54 -6.71
CA LYS A 45 2.02 -11.72 -7.56
C LYS A 45 2.21 -13.00 -6.75
N GLY A 46 1.39 -14.00 -7.04
CA GLY A 46 1.47 -15.31 -6.39
C GLY A 46 1.10 -15.31 -4.91
N ALA A 47 0.15 -14.46 -4.49
CA ALA A 47 -0.38 -14.44 -3.14
C ALA A 47 -1.28 -15.69 -2.87
N PRO A 48 -1.42 -16.15 -1.61
CA PRO A 48 -2.31 -17.26 -1.27
C PRO A 48 -3.80 -16.87 -1.29
N SER A 49 -4.10 -15.61 -1.02
CA SER A 49 -5.45 -15.03 -1.00
C SER A 49 -5.40 -13.52 -1.24
N VAL A 50 -6.57 -12.91 -1.47
CA VAL A 50 -6.69 -11.45 -1.60
C VAL A 50 -6.41 -10.80 -0.25
N GLU A 51 -6.92 -11.38 0.83
CA GLU A 51 -6.76 -10.90 2.20
C GLU A 51 -5.29 -10.89 2.61
N ASP A 52 -4.54 -11.96 2.33
CA ASP A 52 -3.10 -12.03 2.61
C ASP A 52 -2.31 -10.94 1.86
N ALA A 53 -2.69 -10.65 0.61
CA ALA A 53 -2.08 -9.59 -0.19
C ALA A 53 -2.40 -8.19 0.37
N VAL A 54 -3.67 -7.93 0.71
CA VAL A 54 -4.11 -6.67 1.30
C VAL A 54 -3.44 -6.42 2.65
N ASP A 55 -3.40 -7.42 3.52
CA ASP A 55 -2.76 -7.34 4.83
C ASP A 55 -1.26 -7.07 4.70
N PHE A 56 -0.59 -7.69 3.72
CA PHE A 56 0.82 -7.41 3.44
C PHE A 56 1.04 -5.94 3.03
N VAL A 57 0.25 -5.42 2.09
CA VAL A 57 0.39 -4.02 1.64
C VAL A 57 0.13 -3.07 2.81
N HIS A 58 -0.93 -3.31 3.59
CA HIS A 58 -1.29 -2.48 4.75
C HIS A 58 -0.19 -2.46 5.81
N CYS A 59 0.36 -3.63 6.16
CA CYS A 59 1.30 -3.74 7.29
C CYS A 59 2.77 -3.43 6.93
N TYR A 60 3.15 -3.52 5.65
CA TYR A 60 4.57 -3.45 5.24
C TYR A 60 4.88 -2.38 4.20
N ILE A 61 3.88 -1.81 3.52
CA ILE A 61 4.10 -0.83 2.46
C ILE A 61 3.46 0.51 2.82
N VAL A 62 2.18 0.51 3.16
CA VAL A 62 1.46 1.73 3.53
C VAL A 62 1.96 2.25 4.87
N GLY A 63 2.23 3.56 4.93
CA GLY A 63 2.68 4.25 6.12
C GLY A 63 1.57 4.42 7.17
N ASP A 64 1.95 4.89 8.36
CA ASP A 64 0.95 5.25 9.36
C ASP A 64 0.48 6.67 9.00
N PRO A 65 -0.80 6.98 9.18
CA PRO A 65 -1.25 8.34 9.00
C PRO A 65 -0.59 9.27 10.03
N ASP A 66 -0.38 10.51 9.63
CA ASP A 66 0.02 11.60 10.51
C ASP A 66 -0.92 12.82 10.31
N GLU A 67 -0.60 13.96 10.93
CA GLU A 67 -1.41 15.17 10.82
C GLU A 67 -1.38 15.82 9.43
N TYR A 68 -0.43 15.43 8.56
CA TYR A 68 -0.20 16.01 7.23
C TYR A 68 -0.74 15.12 6.11
N SER A 69 -0.65 13.81 6.25
CA SER A 69 -0.97 12.85 5.21
C SER A 69 -1.47 11.52 5.77
N SER A 70 -2.35 10.87 5.02
CA SER A 70 -2.82 9.53 5.30
C SER A 70 -2.94 8.75 3.99
N GLU A 71 -2.62 7.47 4.02
CA GLU A 71 -2.90 6.56 2.92
C GLU A 71 -3.75 5.40 3.44
N GLU A 72 -4.85 5.11 2.77
CA GLU A 72 -5.79 4.05 3.15
C GLU A 72 -5.98 3.08 1.98
N LEU A 73 -6.06 1.78 2.24
CA LEU A 73 -6.40 0.80 1.22
C LEU A 73 -7.91 0.82 0.94
N LEU A 74 -8.27 0.83 -0.34
CA LEU A 74 -9.66 0.74 -0.81
C LEU A 74 -10.13 -0.71 -0.95
N GLY A 75 -9.19 -1.65 -1.05
CA GLY A 75 -9.43 -3.09 -1.16
C GLY A 75 -8.54 -3.75 -2.20
N GLY A 76 -8.68 -5.07 -2.33
CA GLY A 76 -7.97 -5.89 -3.30
C GLY A 76 -8.94 -6.70 -4.16
N SER A 77 -8.51 -7.07 -5.37
CA SER A 77 -9.22 -7.97 -6.26
C SER A 77 -8.27 -8.90 -7.00
N GLU A 78 -8.69 -10.15 -7.20
CA GLU A 78 -7.93 -11.11 -8.03
C GLU A 78 -7.93 -10.64 -9.50
N VAL A 79 -6.76 -10.73 -10.12
CA VAL A 79 -6.53 -10.31 -11.51
C VAL A 79 -5.74 -11.38 -12.28
N PRO A 80 -5.85 -11.44 -13.61
CA PRO A 80 -5.04 -12.35 -14.41
C PRO A 80 -3.54 -11.99 -14.32
N SER A 81 -2.66 -12.96 -14.57
CA SER A 81 -1.21 -12.80 -14.40
C SER A 81 -0.55 -11.76 -15.30
N ASN A 82 -1.21 -11.40 -16.40
CA ASN A 82 -0.78 -10.36 -17.34
C ASN A 82 -1.53 -9.02 -17.14
N PHE A 83 -2.19 -8.83 -16.00
CA PHE A 83 -2.94 -7.61 -15.71
C PHE A 83 -2.03 -6.37 -15.74
N GLN A 84 -2.54 -5.35 -16.42
CA GLN A 84 -1.95 -4.01 -16.47
C GLN A 84 -2.98 -3.01 -15.98
N THR A 85 -2.54 -2.02 -15.22
CA THR A 85 -3.41 -0.92 -14.81
C THR A 85 -3.72 -0.02 -16.01
N GLU A 86 -4.79 0.76 -15.92
CA GLU A 86 -5.11 1.76 -16.94
C GLU A 86 -3.95 2.74 -17.11
N MET A 87 -3.36 3.21 -16.01
CA MET A 87 -2.23 4.14 -16.03
C MET A 87 -0.99 3.54 -16.68
N GLU A 88 -0.69 2.27 -16.43
CA GLU A 88 0.41 1.56 -17.11
C GLU A 88 0.16 1.43 -18.61
N SER A 89 -1.09 1.15 -18.99
CA SER A 89 -1.48 1.02 -20.39
C SER A 89 -1.42 2.36 -21.13
N PHE A 90 -1.95 3.44 -20.54
CA PHE A 90 -2.00 4.76 -21.17
C PHE A 90 -0.64 5.45 -21.25
N SER A 91 0.24 5.18 -20.29
CA SER A 91 1.59 5.76 -20.25
C SER A 91 2.63 4.93 -21.01
N ASN A 92 2.21 3.88 -21.73
CA ASN A 92 3.12 2.90 -22.34
C ASN A 92 4.17 2.35 -21.35
N GLY A 93 3.77 2.17 -20.09
CA GLY A 93 4.63 1.68 -19.01
C GLY A 93 5.53 2.72 -18.36
N GLU A 94 5.46 4.01 -18.73
CA GLU A 94 6.21 5.06 -18.03
C GLU A 94 5.74 5.24 -16.59
N LEU A 95 4.44 5.05 -16.34
CA LEU A 95 3.85 4.97 -15.00
C LEU A 95 3.50 3.51 -14.74
N SER A 96 4.13 2.89 -13.75
CA SER A 96 3.91 1.47 -13.43
C SER A 96 3.49 1.30 -11.97
N PRO A 97 2.56 0.39 -11.67
CA PRO A 97 2.19 0.08 -10.29
C PRO A 97 3.38 -0.49 -9.51
N CYS A 98 3.28 -0.48 -8.18
CA CYS A 98 4.23 -1.19 -7.35
C CYS A 98 3.99 -2.70 -7.46
N ARG A 99 4.86 -3.40 -8.19
CA ARG A 99 4.79 -4.86 -8.36
C ARG A 99 5.67 -5.58 -7.34
N VAL A 100 5.12 -6.58 -6.66
CA VAL A 100 5.81 -7.36 -5.62
C VAL A 100 5.54 -8.85 -5.81
N GLU A 101 6.60 -9.64 -5.86
CA GLU A 101 6.50 -11.11 -5.88
C GLU A 101 6.31 -11.63 -4.45
N TRP A 102 5.28 -12.44 -4.21
CA TRP A 102 4.93 -12.90 -2.86
C TRP A 102 6.09 -13.59 -2.15
N LEU A 103 6.82 -14.45 -2.85
CA LEU A 103 7.90 -15.25 -2.25
C LEU A 103 9.11 -14.43 -1.82
N SER A 104 9.36 -13.28 -2.45
CA SER A 104 10.47 -12.37 -2.13
C SER A 104 10.01 -11.02 -1.56
N ARG A 105 8.74 -10.91 -1.15
CA ARG A 105 8.12 -9.64 -0.74
C ARG A 105 8.85 -8.92 0.41
N PHE A 106 9.48 -9.68 1.29
CA PHE A 106 10.25 -9.16 2.41
C PHE A 106 11.71 -8.80 2.06
N GLU A 107 12.20 -9.10 0.86
CA GLU A 107 13.51 -8.59 0.43
C GLU A 107 13.43 -7.08 0.16
N LYS A 108 12.32 -6.63 -0.43
CA LYS A 108 12.06 -5.22 -0.71
C LYS A 108 11.42 -4.49 0.47
N PHE A 109 10.59 -5.19 1.25
CA PHE A 109 9.88 -4.64 2.42
C PHE A 109 10.19 -5.46 3.68
N PRO A 110 11.44 -5.43 4.19
CA PRO A 110 11.94 -6.37 5.21
C PRO A 110 11.35 -6.23 6.61
N THR A 111 10.61 -5.16 6.90
CA THR A 111 10.15 -4.88 8.27
C THR A 111 8.80 -4.18 8.27
N ASN A 112 7.88 -4.75 9.04
CA ASN A 112 6.69 -4.07 9.55
C ASN A 112 7.11 -3.02 10.59
N LYS A 113 6.43 -1.88 10.63
CA LYS A 113 6.49 -0.91 11.74
C LYS A 113 6.28 -1.56 13.12
N LEU A 114 5.46 -2.60 13.25
CA LEU A 114 5.20 -3.39 14.46
C LEU A 114 6.41 -4.20 14.97
N MET A 115 7.42 -4.47 14.14
CA MET A 115 8.62 -5.20 14.56
C MET A 115 9.71 -4.27 15.12
N LYS A 116 9.64 -2.96 14.89
CA LYS A 116 10.61 -2.03 15.49
C LYS A 116 10.57 -2.08 17.02
N ASP A 117 9.38 -2.19 17.60
CA ASP A 117 9.21 -2.27 19.06
C ASP A 117 9.69 -3.61 19.66
N TYR A 118 9.81 -4.67 18.87
CA TYR A 118 10.24 -6.00 19.34
C TYR A 118 11.77 -6.15 19.47
N PHE A 119 12.56 -5.29 18.82
CA PHE A 119 14.03 -5.37 18.82
C PHE A 119 14.72 -4.32 19.71
N HIS A 120 13.96 -3.48 20.41
CA HIS A 120 14.53 -2.47 21.33
C HIS A 120 14.81 -3.00 22.75
N ASP A 121 14.30 -4.19 23.11
CA ASP A 121 14.48 -4.82 24.42
C ASP A 121 15.31 -6.13 24.39
N ALA A 122 16.13 -6.34 23.36
CA ALA A 122 17.02 -7.51 23.23
C ALA A 122 18.50 -7.15 23.46
#